data_AF-A0A950HF78-F1
#
_entry.id   AF-A0A950HF78-F1
#
_cell.length_a   1.000
_cell.length_b   1.000
_cell.length_c   1.000
_cell.angle_alpha   90.00
_cell.angle_beta   90.00
_cell.angle_gamma   90.00
#
_symmetry.space_group_name_H-M   'P 1'
#
loop_
_entity.id
_entity.type
_entity.pdbx_description
1 polymer ?
#
loop_
_entity_poly.entity_id
_entity_poly.type
_entity_poly.pdbx_seq_one_letter_code
_entity_poly.pdbx_strand_id
1 'polypeptide(L)'
;MSVATFSKRGSAGTSSSFSLKYRPLTGPSRVASCRTLLPVRDSVEIEIFANLYHSIAEEMGAALRRTAFSPNIKERRDYSCAVFDRAGEVIAMGDHMPVHLGSMPMSVGAVLAQVHLEPGDVAMLNDPFSGGTHLPDITLVAPVFVAPATGDGIEGSGRRRVSGAGLARRKRWARTPHFYVASRAHHADVGGSHPGSMGLCREIYQEGFRIPPVRLVRAGAVDRDVLALLLNNVR
;
A
#
# COMPACT_ATOMS: atom_id res chain seq x y z
N MET A 1 -13.99 -12.80 -24.74
CA MET A 1 -14.24 -14.17 -24.22
C MET A 1 -15.27 -14.82 -25.12
N SER A 2 -14.88 -15.86 -25.84
CA SER A 2 -15.74 -16.63 -26.76
C SER A 2 -16.31 -17.83 -26.00
N VAL A 3 -17.62 -18.08 -26.11
CA VAL A 3 -18.26 -19.27 -25.56
C VAL A 3 -18.38 -20.29 -26.68
N ALA A 4 -17.59 -21.36 -26.61
CA ALA A 4 -17.74 -22.53 -27.46
C ALA A 4 -18.70 -23.53 -26.79
N THR A 5 -19.90 -23.71 -27.34
CA THR A 5 -20.83 -24.77 -26.88
C THR A 5 -20.56 -26.06 -27.64
N PHE A 6 -20.14 -27.11 -26.93
CA PHE A 6 -19.93 -28.46 -27.46
C PHE A 6 -21.16 -29.33 -27.20
N SER A 7 -21.69 -30.00 -28.23
CA SER A 7 -22.74 -31.01 -28.11
C SER A 7 -22.25 -32.31 -28.77
N LYS A 8 -22.03 -33.35 -27.97
CA LYS A 8 -21.66 -34.70 -28.44
C LYS A 8 -22.92 -35.59 -28.41
N ARG A 9 -23.40 -36.03 -29.57
CA ARG A 9 -24.35 -37.16 -29.66
C ARG A 9 -23.54 -38.40 -30.01
N GLY A 10 -23.67 -39.46 -29.22
CA GLY A 10 -23.04 -40.75 -29.49
C GLY A 10 -23.99 -41.70 -30.21
N SER A 11 -23.46 -42.49 -31.14
CA SER A 11 -23.64 -43.95 -31.20
C SER A 11 -22.82 -44.53 -32.35
N ALA A 12 -22.01 -45.53 -32.02
CA ALA A 12 -21.46 -46.61 -32.84
C ALA A 12 -20.88 -46.30 -34.25
N GLY A 13 -19.56 -46.48 -34.36
CA GLY A 13 -18.90 -46.94 -35.58
C GLY A 13 -18.56 -45.86 -36.62
N THR A 14 -17.29 -45.88 -37.04
CA THR A 14 -16.70 -45.17 -38.19
C THR A 14 -16.37 -43.68 -38.01
N SER A 15 -15.21 -43.31 -38.56
CA SER A 15 -14.51 -42.02 -38.44
C SER A 15 -15.38 -40.81 -38.76
N SER A 16 -15.50 -39.86 -37.83
CA SER A 16 -16.16 -38.56 -38.09
C SER A 16 -15.13 -37.44 -38.27
N SER A 17 -15.13 -36.84 -39.46
CA SER A 17 -14.48 -35.58 -39.75
C SER A 17 -15.33 -34.42 -39.20
N PHE A 18 -14.69 -33.48 -38.49
CA PHE A 18 -15.34 -32.30 -37.92
C PHE A 18 -15.20 -31.10 -38.87
N SER A 19 -16.32 -30.47 -39.24
CA SER A 19 -16.35 -29.21 -40.00
C SER A 19 -16.90 -28.09 -39.11
N LEU A 20 -16.08 -27.06 -38.87
CA LEU A 20 -16.47 -25.85 -38.14
C LEU A 20 -17.08 -24.84 -39.13
N LYS A 21 -18.37 -24.54 -39.04
CA LYS A 21 -19.01 -23.46 -39.80
C LYS A 21 -18.97 -22.16 -39.01
N TYR A 22 -18.19 -21.19 -39.47
CA TYR A 22 -18.17 -19.82 -38.93
C TYR A 22 -19.25 -18.98 -39.62
N ARG A 23 -20.10 -18.28 -38.85
CA ARG A 23 -21.12 -17.37 -39.39
C ARG A 23 -20.86 -15.96 -38.83
N PRO A 24 -20.42 -14.99 -39.63
CA PRO A 24 -20.18 -13.64 -39.13
C PRO A 24 -21.52 -12.92 -38.90
N LEU A 25 -21.66 -12.28 -37.73
CA LEU A 25 -22.77 -11.36 -37.44
C LEU A 25 -22.34 -9.96 -37.91
N THR A 26 -22.73 -9.57 -39.12
CA THR A 26 -22.68 -8.18 -39.58
C THR A 26 -24.04 -7.53 -39.38
N GLY A 27 -24.11 -6.55 -38.48
CA GLY A 27 -25.24 -5.64 -38.33
C GLY A 27 -24.76 -4.35 -37.65
N PRO A 28 -25.18 -3.15 -38.10
CA PRO A 28 -24.70 -1.90 -37.54
C PRO A 28 -25.45 -1.60 -36.24
N SER A 29 -24.83 -1.85 -35.08
CA SER A 29 -25.31 -1.33 -33.80
C SER A 29 -24.79 0.09 -33.58
N ARG A 30 -25.70 1.07 -33.62
CA ARG A 30 -25.45 2.43 -33.15
C ARG A 30 -25.22 2.40 -31.64
N VAL A 31 -23.96 2.32 -31.21
CA VAL A 31 -23.57 2.57 -29.82
C VAL A 31 -23.18 4.04 -29.72
N ALA A 32 -23.97 4.82 -28.99
CA ALA A 32 -23.68 6.20 -28.67
C ALA A 32 -22.33 6.27 -27.94
N SER A 33 -21.34 6.87 -28.60
CA SER A 33 -20.01 7.10 -28.05
C SER A 33 -20.07 8.24 -27.02
N CYS A 34 -20.38 7.91 -25.77
CA CYS A 34 -19.87 8.67 -24.64
C CYS A 34 -18.54 8.05 -24.23
N ARG A 35 -17.52 8.25 -25.07
CA ARG A 35 -16.15 7.86 -24.77
C ARG A 35 -15.47 9.11 -24.23
N THR A 36 -15.56 9.32 -22.93
CA THR A 36 -14.60 10.20 -22.24
C THR A 36 -13.26 9.47 -22.35
N LEU A 37 -12.55 9.70 -23.45
CA LEU A 37 -11.21 9.22 -23.65
C LEU A 37 -10.37 9.92 -22.58
N LEU A 38 -9.99 9.18 -21.53
CA LEU A 38 -8.83 9.59 -20.74
C LEU A 38 -7.71 9.81 -21.76
N PRO A 39 -7.02 10.97 -21.74
CA PRO A 39 -5.96 11.24 -22.70
C PRO A 39 -4.96 10.08 -22.63
N VAL A 40 -4.65 9.50 -23.78
CA VAL A 40 -3.58 8.51 -23.89
C VAL A 40 -2.32 9.23 -23.43
N ARG A 41 -1.89 8.97 -22.19
CA ARG A 41 -0.63 9.51 -21.70
C ARG A 41 0.49 8.89 -22.51
N ASP A 42 1.49 9.70 -22.85
CA ASP A 42 2.67 9.25 -23.57
C ASP A 42 3.31 8.09 -22.79
N SER A 43 3.74 7.05 -23.50
CA SER A 43 4.43 5.91 -22.88
C SER A 43 5.69 6.37 -22.14
N VAL A 44 6.35 7.43 -22.63
CA VAL A 44 7.48 8.06 -21.96
C VAL A 44 7.05 8.67 -20.63
N GLU A 45 5.91 9.37 -20.61
CA GLU A 45 5.39 10.00 -19.38
C GLU A 45 5.03 8.95 -18.33
N ILE A 46 4.36 7.86 -18.73
CA ILE A 46 4.01 6.75 -17.82
C ILE A 46 5.27 6.14 -17.22
N GLU A 47 6.30 5.88 -18.04
CA GLU A 47 7.56 5.29 -17.58
C GLU A 47 8.31 6.23 -16.62
N ILE A 48 8.33 7.54 -16.90
CA ILE A 48 8.90 8.53 -15.98
C ILE A 48 8.19 8.48 -14.63
N PHE A 49 6.84 8.52 -14.61
CA PHE A 49 6.10 8.46 -13.36
C PHE A 49 6.28 7.15 -12.62
N ALA A 50 6.30 6.01 -13.32
CA ALA A 50 6.56 4.71 -12.71
C ALA A 50 7.89 4.70 -11.96
N ASN A 51 8.98 5.17 -12.60
CA ASN A 51 10.30 5.27 -11.98
C ASN A 51 10.34 6.29 -10.83
N LEU A 52 9.63 7.42 -10.94
CA LEU A 52 9.54 8.39 -9.85
C LEU A 52 8.85 7.81 -8.61
N TYR A 53 7.72 7.12 -8.77
CA TYR A 53 7.03 6.49 -7.63
C TYR A 53 7.83 5.35 -7.01
N HIS A 54 8.51 4.55 -7.85
CA HIS A 54 9.39 3.50 -7.35
C HIS A 54 10.59 4.08 -6.58
N SER A 55 11.18 5.17 -7.08
CA SER A 55 12.27 5.88 -6.37
C SER A 55 11.84 6.39 -4.99
N ILE A 56 10.60 6.88 -4.85
CA ILE A 56 10.05 7.28 -3.54
C ILE A 56 10.02 6.09 -2.58
N ALA A 57 9.53 4.92 -3.03
CA ALA A 57 9.48 3.72 -2.20
C ALA A 57 10.89 3.26 -1.76
N GLU A 58 11.87 3.31 -2.67
CA GLU A 58 13.27 2.99 -2.36
C GLU A 58 13.91 4.00 -1.38
N GLU A 59 13.64 5.30 -1.53
CA GLU A 59 14.14 6.32 -0.60
C GLU A 59 13.54 6.19 0.80
N MET A 60 12.24 5.87 0.90
CA MET A 60 11.58 5.52 2.16
C MET A 60 12.28 4.32 2.81
N GLY A 61 12.54 3.27 2.02
CA GLY A 61 13.25 2.09 2.46
C GLY A 61 14.67 2.39 2.95
N ALA A 62 15.41 3.22 2.22
CA ALA A 62 16.76 3.66 2.61
C ALA A 62 16.75 4.48 3.91
N ALA A 63 15.76 5.34 4.12
CA ALA A 63 15.59 6.09 5.37
C ALA A 63 15.30 5.17 6.55
N LEU A 64 14.37 4.21 6.38
CA LEU A 64 14.03 3.20 7.38
C LEU A 64 15.26 2.36 7.76
N ARG A 65 15.99 1.84 6.77
CA ARG A 65 17.20 1.04 6.98
C ARG A 65 18.31 1.79 7.71
N ARG A 66 18.51 3.08 7.41
CA ARG A 66 19.56 3.91 8.04
C ARG A 66 19.27 4.23 9.50
N THR A 67 18.00 4.34 9.86
CA THR A 67 17.56 4.72 11.21
C THR A 67 17.27 3.51 12.10
N ALA A 68 17.12 2.32 11.51
CA ALA A 68 16.88 1.10 12.25
C ALA A 68 18.09 0.65 13.10
N PHE A 69 17.79 0.25 14.33
CA PHE A 69 18.75 -0.44 15.22
C PHE A 69 18.76 -1.96 14.99
N SER A 70 17.64 -2.54 14.55
CA SER A 70 17.49 -3.99 14.37
C SER A 70 18.33 -4.53 13.21
N PRO A 71 19.14 -5.58 13.41
CA PRO A 71 19.85 -6.26 12.33
C PRO A 71 18.91 -6.85 11.27
N ASN A 72 17.68 -7.26 11.64
CA ASN A 72 16.69 -7.75 10.68
C ASN A 72 16.36 -6.68 9.62
N ILE A 73 16.29 -5.42 10.03
CA ILE A 73 15.98 -4.30 9.13
C ILE A 73 17.27 -3.80 8.46
N LYS A 74 18.34 -3.59 9.23
CA LYS A 74 19.56 -2.93 8.76
C LYS A 74 20.40 -3.81 7.82
N GLU A 75 20.52 -5.09 8.14
CA GLU A 75 21.39 -6.04 7.45
C GLU A 75 20.58 -7.00 6.57
N ARG A 76 19.54 -7.63 7.12
CA ARG A 76 18.70 -8.59 6.39
C ARG A 76 17.68 -7.93 5.46
N ARG A 77 17.42 -6.63 5.65
CA ARG A 77 16.47 -5.82 4.86
C ARG A 77 15.05 -6.37 4.87
N ASP A 78 14.64 -6.86 6.04
CA ASP A 78 13.31 -7.41 6.26
C ASP A 78 12.29 -6.28 6.50
N TYR A 79 12.02 -5.52 5.44
CA TYR A 79 11.09 -4.40 5.42
C TYR A 79 10.62 -4.14 3.99
N SER A 80 9.45 -3.54 3.82
CA SER A 80 9.01 -2.98 2.53
C SER A 80 8.40 -1.60 2.73
N CYS A 81 8.55 -0.76 1.71
CA CYS A 81 7.91 0.53 1.62
C CYS A 81 7.11 0.60 0.33
N ALA A 82 5.95 1.24 0.37
CA ALA A 82 5.07 1.33 -0.78
C ALA A 82 4.26 2.63 -0.81
N VAL A 83 3.92 3.03 -2.02
CA VAL A 83 3.02 4.13 -2.36
C VAL A 83 1.74 3.52 -2.92
N PHE A 84 0.60 3.97 -2.42
CA PHE A 84 -0.73 3.50 -2.79
C PHE A 84 -1.58 4.65 -3.30
N ASP A 85 -2.49 4.38 -4.23
CA ASP A 85 -3.42 5.38 -4.71
C ASP A 85 -4.48 5.75 -3.66
N ARG A 86 -5.45 6.60 -4.02
CA ARG A 86 -6.54 6.99 -3.12
C ARG A 86 -7.44 5.82 -2.71
N ALA A 87 -7.58 4.79 -3.54
CA ALA A 87 -8.39 3.62 -3.24
C ALA A 87 -7.66 2.62 -2.34
N GLY A 88 -6.33 2.76 -2.18
CA GLY A 88 -5.50 1.83 -1.43
C GLY A 88 -4.84 0.76 -2.31
N GLU A 89 -4.87 0.93 -3.63
CA GLU A 89 -4.20 0.04 -4.58
C GLU A 89 -2.72 0.43 -4.72
N VAL A 90 -1.84 -0.56 -4.85
CA VAL A 90 -0.39 -0.32 -4.94
C VAL A 90 -0.05 0.41 -6.24
N ILE A 91 0.67 1.53 -6.13
CA ILE A 91 1.29 2.21 -7.27
C ILE A 91 2.74 1.74 -7.43
N ALA A 92 3.49 1.71 -6.32
CA ALA A 92 4.89 1.29 -6.31
C ALA A 92 5.25 0.68 -4.95
N MET A 93 6.10 -0.33 -4.94
CA MET A 93 6.62 -0.98 -3.74
C MET A 93 8.09 -1.32 -3.97
N GLY A 94 8.92 -1.20 -2.92
CA GLY A 94 10.33 -1.60 -2.96
C GLY A 94 10.51 -3.11 -2.86
N ASP A 95 11.52 -3.64 -3.54
CA ASP A 95 11.67 -5.07 -3.89
C ASP A 95 12.31 -5.95 -2.80
N HIS A 96 12.21 -5.57 -1.53
CA HIS A 96 13.07 -6.18 -0.49
C HIS A 96 12.52 -7.49 0.11
N MET A 97 11.19 -7.72 0.09
CA MET A 97 10.61 -8.95 0.64
C MET A 97 9.32 -9.39 -0.10
N PRO A 98 9.34 -10.50 -0.88
CA PRO A 98 8.20 -10.91 -1.71
C PRO A 98 6.88 -11.16 -0.97
N VAL A 99 6.94 -11.60 0.29
CA VAL A 99 5.74 -11.85 1.10
C VAL A 99 4.90 -10.58 1.34
N HIS A 100 5.53 -9.40 1.26
CA HIS A 100 4.86 -8.12 1.42
C HIS A 100 4.00 -7.73 0.22
N LEU A 101 4.27 -8.27 -0.98
CA LEU A 101 3.54 -7.91 -2.21
C LEU A 101 2.04 -8.19 -2.11
N GLY A 102 1.66 -9.30 -1.45
CA GLY A 102 0.24 -9.66 -1.26
C GLY A 102 -0.36 -9.15 0.03
N SER A 103 0.42 -9.14 1.11
CA SER A 103 -0.09 -8.88 2.47
C SER A 103 -0.16 -7.39 2.82
N MET A 104 0.82 -6.59 2.38
CA MET A 104 0.82 -5.15 2.67
C MET A 104 -0.40 -4.40 2.10
N PRO A 105 -0.85 -4.66 0.85
CA PRO A 105 -2.07 -4.04 0.32
C PRO A 105 -3.32 -4.40 1.14
N MET A 106 -3.41 -5.65 1.61
CA MET A 106 -4.50 -6.06 2.50
C MET A 106 -4.47 -5.30 3.83
N SER A 107 -3.28 -5.07 4.40
CA SER A 107 -3.14 -4.24 5.61
C SER A 107 -3.56 -2.79 5.39
N VAL A 108 -3.18 -2.19 4.26
CA VAL A 108 -3.63 -0.83 3.91
C VAL A 108 -5.14 -0.80 3.75
N GLY A 109 -5.73 -1.76 3.03
CA GLY A 109 -7.17 -1.90 2.89
C GLY A 109 -7.90 -2.02 4.25
N ALA A 110 -7.36 -2.82 5.18
CA ALA A 110 -7.91 -2.96 6.52
C ALA A 110 -7.89 -1.65 7.32
N VAL A 111 -6.80 -0.87 7.21
CA VAL A 111 -6.71 0.48 7.80
C VAL A 111 -7.77 1.39 7.20
N LEU A 112 -7.89 1.45 5.87
CA LEU A 112 -8.84 2.33 5.19
C LEU A 112 -10.30 1.98 5.49
N ALA A 113 -10.60 0.72 5.77
CA ALA A 113 -11.94 0.26 6.15
C ALA A 113 -12.32 0.61 7.60
N GLN A 114 -11.35 0.70 8.51
CA GLN A 114 -11.60 0.78 9.96
C GLN A 114 -11.19 2.11 10.60
N VAL A 115 -10.27 2.84 9.97
CA VAL A 115 -9.63 4.02 10.54
C VAL A 115 -9.78 5.21 9.60
N HIS A 116 -10.45 6.27 10.06
CA HIS A 116 -10.43 7.55 9.38
C HIS A 116 -9.11 8.28 9.67
N LEU A 117 -8.33 8.56 8.61
CA LEU A 117 -7.03 9.20 8.68
C LEU A 117 -7.09 10.66 8.23
N GLU A 118 -6.69 11.57 9.13
CA GLU A 118 -6.57 13.01 8.87
C GLU A 118 -5.13 13.43 8.56
N PRO A 119 -4.89 14.65 8.05
CA PRO A 119 -3.54 15.16 7.83
C PRO A 119 -2.68 15.10 9.08
N GLY A 120 -1.55 14.37 8.99
CA GLY A 120 -0.62 14.16 10.09
C GLY A 120 -0.91 12.92 10.95
N ASP A 121 -1.94 12.15 10.64
CA ASP A 121 -2.19 10.87 11.30
C ASP A 121 -1.29 9.75 10.74
N VAL A 122 -1.01 8.74 11.56
CA VAL A 122 -0.38 7.48 11.14
C VAL A 122 -1.10 6.32 11.84
N ALA A 123 -1.59 5.36 11.05
CA ALA A 123 -2.14 4.12 11.56
C ALA A 123 -1.06 3.03 11.68
N MET A 124 -1.29 2.09 12.59
CA MET A 124 -0.45 0.93 12.87
C MET A 124 -1.31 -0.34 12.95
N LEU A 125 -0.76 -1.46 12.46
CA LEU A 125 -1.33 -2.80 12.60
C LEU A 125 -0.27 -3.88 12.37
N ASN A 126 -0.50 -5.07 12.91
CA ASN A 126 0.23 -6.30 12.56
C ASN A 126 -0.69 -7.54 12.51
N ASP A 127 -2.00 -7.37 12.74
CA ASP A 127 -2.95 -8.48 12.82
C ASP A 127 -2.97 -9.32 11.53
N PRO A 128 -2.58 -10.62 11.58
CA PRO A 128 -2.55 -11.49 10.40
C PRO A 128 -3.93 -11.71 9.79
N PHE A 129 -5.00 -11.58 10.58
CA PHE A 129 -6.37 -11.67 10.10
C PHE A 129 -6.82 -10.40 9.36
N SER A 130 -6.00 -9.33 9.39
CA SER A 130 -6.23 -8.04 8.73
C SER A 130 -5.07 -7.66 7.79
N GLY A 131 -4.47 -8.64 7.10
CA GLY A 131 -3.41 -8.42 6.12
C GLY A 131 -1.98 -8.46 6.67
N GLY A 132 -1.80 -8.76 7.96
CA GLY A 132 -0.49 -9.17 8.48
C GLY A 132 -0.06 -10.53 7.89
N THR A 133 1.23 -10.80 7.97
CA THR A 133 1.87 -12.09 7.64
C THR A 133 2.03 -12.92 8.90
N HIS A 134 2.59 -12.28 9.92
CA HIS A 134 2.84 -12.74 11.27
C HIS A 134 2.98 -11.49 12.16
N LEU A 135 2.93 -11.63 13.49
CA LEU A 135 2.91 -10.50 14.42
C LEU A 135 4.18 -9.63 14.42
N PRO A 136 5.39 -10.16 14.16
CA PRO A 136 6.58 -9.33 14.04
C PRO A 136 6.52 -8.25 12.96
N ASP A 137 5.70 -8.43 11.93
CA ASP A 137 5.59 -7.50 10.81
C ASP A 137 4.59 -6.38 11.12
N ILE A 138 5.12 -5.27 11.64
CA ILE A 138 4.32 -4.09 11.95
C ILE A 138 4.26 -3.19 10.71
N THR A 139 3.05 -2.89 10.24
CA THR A 139 2.79 -1.94 9.17
C THR A 139 2.37 -0.60 9.75
N LEU A 140 2.98 0.48 9.26
CA LEU A 140 2.54 1.85 9.45
C LEU A 140 1.95 2.40 8.14
N VAL A 141 0.83 3.10 8.22
CA VAL A 141 0.13 3.69 7.05
C VAL A 141 -0.17 5.16 7.32
N ALA A 142 0.24 6.04 6.40
CA ALA A 142 0.03 7.49 6.50
C ALA A 142 -0.70 8.04 5.26
N PRO A 143 -1.68 8.94 5.43
CA PRO A 143 -2.31 9.65 4.32
C PRO A 143 -1.44 10.79 3.84
N VAL A 144 -1.41 11.03 2.54
CA VAL A 144 -0.72 12.19 1.96
C VAL A 144 -1.72 13.20 1.40
N PHE A 145 -1.56 14.45 1.82
CA PHE A 145 -2.36 15.59 1.36
C PHE A 145 -1.45 16.57 0.65
N VAL A 146 -1.66 16.71 -0.66
CA VAL A 146 -0.93 17.68 -1.48
C VAL A 146 -1.65 19.02 -1.38
N ALA A 147 -0.92 20.07 -0.99
CA ALA A 147 -1.43 21.43 -1.12
C ALA A 147 -1.47 21.80 -2.61
N PRO A 148 -2.48 22.55 -3.09
CA PRO A 148 -2.43 23.07 -4.45
C PRO A 148 -1.13 23.87 -4.60
N ALA A 149 -0.37 23.57 -5.65
CA ALA A 149 0.82 24.33 -5.98
C ALA A 149 0.39 25.80 -6.13
N THR A 150 0.77 26.64 -5.17
CA THR A 150 0.75 28.09 -5.38
C THR A 150 1.71 28.32 -6.53
N GLY A 151 1.22 28.87 -7.64
CA GLY A 151 1.92 28.97 -8.93
C GLY A 151 3.14 29.89 -8.94
N ASP A 152 4.05 29.72 -7.98
CA ASP A 152 5.38 30.29 -8.02
C ASP A 152 6.27 29.19 -8.60
N GLY A 153 6.69 29.39 -9.85
CA GLY A 153 7.49 28.44 -10.61
C GLY A 153 8.75 28.01 -9.88
N ILE A 154 9.34 26.92 -10.38
CA ILE A 154 10.70 26.50 -10.05
C ILE A 154 11.65 27.60 -10.57
N GLU A 155 11.84 28.66 -9.81
CA GLU A 155 12.95 29.60 -9.97
C GLU A 155 13.99 29.31 -8.88
N GLY A 156 15.23 29.17 -9.33
CA GLY A 156 16.33 28.60 -8.57
C GLY A 156 16.72 29.37 -7.30
N SER A 157 17.41 28.63 -6.43
CA SER A 157 18.50 29.12 -5.58
C SER A 157 18.35 30.55 -5.02
N GLY A 158 17.57 30.69 -3.95
CA GLY A 158 17.57 31.92 -3.15
C GLY A 158 17.16 31.65 -1.71
N ARG A 159 18.10 31.81 -0.77
CA ARG A 159 17.85 31.77 0.69
C ARG A 159 16.72 32.74 1.05
N ARG A 160 15.52 32.23 1.29
CA ARG A 160 14.39 33.04 1.76
C ARG A 160 14.45 33.16 3.28
N ARG A 161 14.78 34.37 3.76
CA ARG A 161 14.69 34.78 5.18
C ARG A 161 13.27 34.51 5.69
N VAL A 162 13.17 33.77 6.79
CA VAL A 162 11.93 33.63 7.54
C VAL A 162 11.83 34.83 8.48
N SER A 163 11.11 35.88 8.07
CA SER A 163 10.66 36.91 9.00
C SER A 163 9.45 36.38 9.78
N GLY A 164 9.59 36.33 11.10
CA GLY A 164 8.52 35.95 12.01
C GLY A 164 7.42 37.01 12.06
N ALA A 165 6.20 36.60 11.72
CA ALA A 165 4.90 37.11 12.17
C ALA A 165 3.84 36.65 11.16
N GLY A 166 3.23 35.49 11.41
CA GLY A 166 2.21 34.93 10.54
C GLY A 166 1.32 33.97 11.30
N LEU A 167 0.32 34.54 11.97
CA LEU A 167 -0.80 33.87 12.64
C LEU A 167 -1.24 32.61 11.88
N ALA A 168 -1.38 31.50 12.61
CA ALA A 168 -1.72 30.17 12.13
C ALA A 168 -2.97 30.13 11.23
N ARG A 169 -2.81 30.38 9.93
CA ARG A 169 -3.79 29.97 8.92
C ARG A 169 -3.76 28.44 8.89
N ARG A 170 -4.71 27.79 9.58
CA ARG A 170 -4.95 26.34 9.42
C ARG A 170 -5.04 26.08 7.91
N LYS A 171 -4.01 25.47 7.33
CA LYS A 171 -4.00 25.10 5.91
C LYS A 171 -5.27 24.26 5.68
N ARG A 172 -6.14 24.73 4.79
CA ARG A 172 -7.39 24.03 4.48
C ARG A 172 -7.04 22.86 3.58
N TRP A 173 -6.78 21.71 4.20
CA TRP A 173 -6.47 20.47 3.50
C TRP A 173 -7.66 20.01 2.67
N ALA A 174 -7.39 19.23 1.61
CA ALA A 174 -8.43 18.51 0.90
C ALA A 174 -9.21 17.60 1.87
N ARG A 175 -10.51 17.37 1.62
CA ARG A 175 -11.35 16.53 2.49
C ARG A 175 -10.98 15.05 2.46
N THR A 176 -10.24 14.62 1.43
CA THR A 176 -9.80 13.23 1.22
C THR A 176 -8.32 13.19 0.91
N PRO A 177 -7.56 12.18 1.38
CA PRO A 177 -6.17 11.96 0.99
C PRO A 177 -6.02 11.88 -0.54
N HIS A 178 -4.86 12.32 -1.05
CA HIS A 178 -4.54 12.17 -2.47
C HIS A 178 -4.04 10.75 -2.76
N PHE A 179 -3.23 10.21 -1.85
CA PHE A 179 -2.62 8.89 -1.91
C PHE A 179 -2.19 8.48 -0.49
N TYR A 180 -1.71 7.26 -0.31
CA TYR A 180 -1.17 6.78 0.97
C TYR A 180 0.25 6.27 0.79
N VAL A 181 1.01 6.28 1.87
CA VAL A 181 2.31 5.62 1.96
C VAL A 181 2.28 4.63 3.11
N ALA A 182 2.97 3.50 2.95
CA ALA A 182 3.12 2.54 4.02
C ALA A 182 4.55 2.03 4.12
N SER A 183 4.94 1.71 5.35
CA SER A 183 6.19 1.02 5.66
C SER A 183 5.86 -0.15 6.57
N ARG A 184 6.37 -1.34 6.23
CA ARG A 184 6.32 -2.53 7.07
C ARG A 184 7.73 -2.95 7.38
N ALA A 185 7.99 -3.33 8.62
CA ALA A 185 9.27 -3.88 9.03
C ALA A 185 9.08 -5.04 10.00
N HIS A 186 9.96 -6.03 9.88
CA HIS A 186 10.02 -7.16 10.79
C HIS A 186 10.74 -6.76 12.08
N HIS A 187 10.00 -6.73 13.18
CA HIS A 187 10.54 -6.45 14.52
C HIS A 187 11.14 -7.72 15.14
N ALA A 188 12.23 -7.55 15.89
CA ALA A 188 12.96 -8.70 16.45
C ALA A 188 12.15 -9.44 17.52
N ASP A 189 11.27 -8.75 18.24
CA ASP A 189 10.40 -9.27 19.30
C ASP A 189 9.12 -8.42 19.32
N VAL A 190 7.99 -9.07 19.65
CA VAL A 190 6.67 -8.42 19.82
C VAL A 190 5.95 -8.93 21.07
N GLY A 191 6.69 -9.45 22.06
CA GLY A 191 6.10 -9.91 23.33
C GLY A 191 5.62 -11.35 23.35
N GLY A 192 6.09 -12.18 22.42
CA GLY A 192 5.70 -13.59 22.35
C GLY A 192 6.16 -14.42 23.55
N SER A 193 5.62 -15.63 23.67
CA SER A 193 6.00 -16.66 24.65
C SER A 193 7.49 -17.03 24.61
N HIS A 194 8.11 -16.87 23.44
CA HIS A 194 9.53 -17.10 23.22
C HIS A 194 10.23 -15.77 22.95
N PRO A 195 11.49 -15.58 23.39
CA PRO A 195 12.27 -14.42 23.00
C PRO A 195 12.57 -14.47 21.50
N GLY A 196 12.43 -13.32 20.83
CA GLY A 196 12.62 -13.21 19.39
C GLY A 196 11.31 -13.26 18.61
N SER A 197 11.41 -13.35 17.29
CA SER A 197 10.27 -13.13 16.38
C SER A 197 9.69 -14.40 15.78
N MET A 198 10.42 -15.52 15.80
CA MET A 198 10.00 -16.79 15.20
C MET A 198 9.99 -17.90 16.26
N GLY A 199 9.10 -17.75 17.25
CA GLY A 199 8.90 -18.74 18.31
C GLY A 199 8.17 -19.99 17.82
N LEU A 200 8.39 -21.13 18.49
CA LEU A 200 7.61 -22.35 18.26
C LEU A 200 6.23 -22.23 18.92
N CYS A 201 5.34 -21.50 18.26
CA CYS A 201 3.98 -21.23 18.71
C CYS A 201 2.99 -22.23 18.08
N ARG A 202 1.96 -22.61 18.84
CA ARG A 202 0.82 -23.41 18.37
C ARG A 202 -0.43 -22.57 18.17
N GLU A 203 -0.47 -21.40 18.82
CA GLU A 203 -1.57 -20.46 18.76
C GLU A 203 -1.05 -19.03 18.59
N ILE A 204 -1.86 -18.17 17.95
CA ILE A 204 -1.49 -16.77 17.68
C ILE A 204 -1.21 -15.98 18.96
N TYR A 205 -1.89 -16.30 20.08
CA TYR A 205 -1.69 -15.62 21.37
C TYR A 205 -0.30 -15.84 21.96
N GLN A 206 0.41 -16.89 21.51
CA GLN A 206 1.76 -17.20 21.95
C GLN A 206 2.82 -16.45 21.14
N GLU A 207 2.44 -15.87 20.00
CA GLU A 207 3.35 -15.20 19.08
C GLU A 207 3.64 -13.75 19.51
N GLY A 208 2.74 -13.15 20.29
CA GLY A 208 2.94 -11.86 20.93
C GLY A 208 1.76 -10.91 20.80
N PHE A 209 2.06 -9.62 20.83
CA PHE A 209 1.08 -8.55 20.87
C PHE A 209 0.44 -8.33 19.49
N ARG A 210 -0.87 -8.61 19.41
CA ARG A 210 -1.67 -8.41 18.19
C ARG A 210 -2.31 -7.03 18.19
N ILE A 211 -2.00 -6.25 17.17
CA ILE A 211 -2.37 -4.86 16.96
C ILE A 211 -3.41 -4.79 15.83
N PRO A 212 -4.70 -4.54 16.15
CA PRO A 212 -5.69 -4.22 15.12
C PRO A 212 -5.38 -2.83 14.50
N PRO A 213 -6.04 -2.45 13.39
CA PRO A 213 -5.89 -1.09 12.85
C PRO A 213 -6.19 -0.01 13.89
N VAL A 214 -5.15 0.72 14.32
CA VAL A 214 -5.26 1.80 15.31
C VAL A 214 -4.42 3.00 14.89
N ARG A 215 -4.78 4.21 15.34
CA ARG A 215 -3.96 5.41 15.14
C ARG A 215 -2.86 5.46 16.19
N LEU A 216 -1.61 5.42 15.75
CA LEU A 216 -0.43 5.62 16.58
C LEU A 216 -0.03 7.10 16.64
N VAL A 217 -0.20 7.84 15.53
CA VAL A 217 0.07 9.28 15.48
C VAL A 217 -1.23 10.00 15.13
N ARG A 218 -1.50 11.10 15.83
CA ARG A 218 -2.66 11.97 15.63
C ARG A 218 -2.19 13.40 15.42
N ALA A 219 -2.51 14.00 14.28
CA ALA A 219 -2.09 15.36 13.93
C ALA A 219 -0.59 15.65 14.16
N GLY A 220 0.27 14.67 13.88
CA GLY A 220 1.73 14.75 14.04
C GLY A 220 2.26 14.45 15.45
N ALA A 221 1.40 14.17 16.42
CA ALA A 221 1.79 13.78 17.78
C ALA A 221 1.59 12.28 18.01
N VAL A 222 2.59 11.60 18.56
CA VAL A 222 2.49 10.18 18.94
C VAL A 222 1.54 10.01 20.12
N ASP A 223 0.60 9.09 19.98
CA ASP A 223 -0.30 8.63 21.03
C ASP A 223 0.51 7.82 22.05
N ARG A 224 0.82 8.43 23.19
CA ARG A 224 1.72 7.87 24.20
C ARG A 224 1.11 6.66 24.90
N ASP A 225 -0.21 6.60 25.01
CA ASP A 225 -0.89 5.49 25.69
C ASP A 225 -0.85 4.24 24.81
N VAL A 226 -1.13 4.37 23.52
CA VAL A 226 -0.99 3.27 22.53
C VAL A 226 0.45 2.79 22.47
N LEU A 227 1.42 3.72 22.44
CA LEU A 227 2.83 3.35 22.41
C LEU A 227 3.25 2.64 23.71
N ALA A 228 2.79 3.11 24.87
CA ALA A 228 3.09 2.50 26.16
C ALA A 228 2.54 1.06 26.25
N LEU A 229 1.33 0.81 25.72
CA LEU A 229 0.78 -0.54 25.62
C LEU A 229 1.70 -1.47 24.85
N LEU A 230 2.25 -1.03 23.72
CA LEU A 230 3.20 -1.83 22.95
C LEU A 230 4.51 -2.03 23.73
N LEU A 231 5.15 -0.94 24.17
CA LEU A 231 6.47 -0.99 24.80
C LEU A 231 6.49 -1.76 26.13
N ASN A 232 5.39 -1.79 26.87
CA ASN A 232 5.29 -2.57 28.11
C ASN A 232 5.15 -4.09 27.85
N ASN A 233 4.84 -4.49 26.61
CA ASN A 233 4.65 -5.89 26.24
C ASN A 233 5.78 -6.43 25.36
N VAL A 234 6.77 -5.62 24.96
CA VAL A 234 7.92 -6.04 24.15
C VAL A 234 9.21 -6.00 24.99
N ARG A 235 10.15 -6.91 24.70
CA ARG A 235 11.43 -7.04 25.42
C ARG A 235 12.50 -6.05 24.98
#